data_AF-G9L3D4-F1
#
_entry.id   AF-G9L3D4-F1
#
_cell.length_a   1.000
_cell.length_b   1.000
_cell.length_c   1.000
_cell.angle_alpha   90.00
_cell.angle_beta   90.00
_cell.angle_gamma   90.00
#
_symmetry.space_group_name_H-M   'P 1'
#
loop_
_entity.id
_entity.type
_entity.pdbx_description
1 polymer ?
#
loop_
_entity_poly.entity_id
_entity_poly.type
_entity_poly.pdbx_seq_one_letter_code
_entity_poly.pdbx_strand_id
1 'polypeptide(L)'
;NFFLDFENAQPTESEKEIYNQVNVVLKDAEGILEDLQSYRGAGHEIREAIQHPADEKLQEKAWGAVVPLVGKLKTFYEFSQRLEAALRGLLGALTSTPYSPTQHLEREQALAKQFAEILHFTLRFDELKMTNPAIQNDFSYYRRTLSRMRINNVPAEGENEVNNELANRMSLFYAEATPMLKTLSDATTKFVSENKNLPIENTTDCLSTMASVCRVMLETPEYRSRFTNEETVSFCLRVMVGVIILYDHVHPVGAFAKTSKI
;
A
#
# COMPACT_ATOMS: atom_id res chain seq x y z
N ASN A 1 5.31 14.53 24.92
CA ASN A 1 5.55 15.14 23.60
C ASN A 1 6.99 14.88 23.22
N PHE A 2 7.20 14.06 22.19
CA PHE A 2 8.51 13.71 21.65
C PHE A 2 8.53 13.95 20.13
N PHE A 3 9.72 13.91 19.55
CA PHE A 3 9.95 14.11 18.12
C PHE A 3 10.33 12.77 17.49
N LEU A 4 9.71 12.42 16.37
CA LEU A 4 10.10 11.27 15.53
C LEU A 4 11.00 11.77 14.41
N ASP A 5 12.24 11.29 14.38
CA ASP A 5 13.19 11.65 13.34
C ASP A 5 12.94 10.86 12.05
N PHE A 6 11.99 11.33 11.25
CA PHE A 6 11.69 10.75 9.95
C PHE A 6 12.79 10.99 8.90
N GLU A 7 13.77 11.85 9.16
CA GLU A 7 14.82 12.15 8.18
C GLU A 7 16.06 11.26 8.41
N ASN A 8 16.45 11.02 9.68
CA ASN A 8 17.76 10.43 9.99
C ASN A 8 17.74 9.20 10.92
N ALA A 9 16.58 8.75 11.42
CA ALA A 9 16.54 7.61 12.36
C ALA A 9 17.29 6.37 11.83
N GLN A 10 18.18 5.83 12.66
CA GLN A 10 18.98 4.63 12.38
C GLN A 10 18.56 3.47 13.29
N PRO A 11 18.56 2.22 12.79
CA PRO A 11 18.13 1.08 13.58
C PRO A 11 19.10 0.76 14.72
N THR A 12 18.55 0.51 15.89
CA THR A 12 19.25 -0.13 17.02
C THR A 12 19.49 -1.62 16.74
N GLU A 13 20.35 -2.27 17.52
CA GLU A 13 20.61 -3.72 17.37
C GLU A 13 19.33 -4.57 17.47
N SER A 14 18.39 -4.19 18.33
CA SER A 14 17.10 -4.88 18.47
C SER A 14 16.18 -4.70 17.27
N GLU A 15 16.33 -3.61 16.51
CA GLU A 15 15.49 -3.32 15.35
C GLU A 15 16.02 -3.97 14.07
N LYS A 16 17.33 -4.28 13.99
CA LYS A 16 18.01 -4.65 12.73
C LYS A 16 17.35 -5.78 11.96
N GLU A 17 16.86 -6.81 12.63
CA GLU A 17 16.26 -7.96 11.95
C GLU A 17 15.00 -7.54 11.16
N ILE A 18 14.04 -6.92 11.85
CA ILE A 18 12.80 -6.44 11.25
C ILE A 18 13.10 -5.31 10.28
N TYR A 19 14.00 -4.40 10.66
CA TYR A 19 14.39 -3.28 9.83
C TYR A 19 14.91 -3.74 8.47
N ASN A 20 15.81 -4.73 8.45
CA ASN A 20 16.39 -5.24 7.21
C ASN A 20 15.33 -5.92 6.32
N GLN A 21 14.41 -6.68 6.91
CA GLN A 21 13.32 -7.33 6.17
C GLN A 21 12.40 -6.29 5.52
N VAL A 22 12.00 -5.27 6.29
CA VAL A 22 11.12 -4.20 5.81
C VAL A 22 11.83 -3.31 4.78
N ASN A 23 13.13 -3.04 4.97
CA ASN A 23 13.91 -2.21 4.07
C ASN A 23 14.05 -2.82 2.67
N VAL A 24 14.06 -4.15 2.55
CA VAL A 24 14.01 -4.83 1.23
C VAL A 24 12.71 -4.50 0.49
N VAL A 25 11.58 -4.45 1.20
CA VAL A 25 10.28 -4.08 0.60
C VAL A 25 10.25 -2.60 0.24
N LEU A 26 10.73 -1.72 1.13
CA LEU A 26 10.75 -0.28 0.90
C LEU A 26 11.66 0.14 -0.25
N LYS A 27 12.80 -0.53 -0.45
CA LYS A 27 13.68 -0.28 -1.61
C LYS A 27 13.01 -0.54 -2.95
N ASP A 28 12.12 -1.53 -3.02
CA ASP A 28 11.39 -1.84 -4.24
C ASP A 28 10.20 -0.88 -4.45
N ALA A 29 9.74 -0.20 -3.40
CA ALA A 29 8.55 0.64 -3.42
C ALA A 29 8.66 1.83 -4.39
N GLU A 30 9.86 2.42 -4.52
CA GLU A 30 10.12 3.51 -5.48
C GLU A 30 9.91 3.03 -6.92
N GLY A 31 10.46 1.87 -7.29
CA GLY A 31 10.27 1.28 -8.62
C GLY A 31 8.80 0.98 -8.92
N ILE A 32 8.02 0.53 -7.92
CA ILE A 32 6.58 0.33 -8.07
C ILE A 32 5.85 1.65 -8.37
N LEU A 33 6.21 2.75 -7.69
CA LEU A 33 5.62 4.07 -7.96
C LEU A 33 6.01 4.60 -9.34
N GLU A 34 7.27 4.44 -9.76
CA GLU A 34 7.73 4.83 -11.09
C GLU A 34 7.00 4.05 -12.20
N ASP A 35 6.80 2.75 -12.00
CA ASP A 35 6.06 1.91 -12.92
C ASP A 35 4.58 2.31 -13.02
N LEU A 36 3.96 2.69 -11.91
CA LEU A 36 2.59 3.18 -11.89
C LEU A 36 2.47 4.57 -12.54
N GLN A 37 3.41 5.47 -12.26
CA GLN A 37 3.46 6.81 -12.84
C GLN A 37 3.65 6.77 -14.37
N SER A 38 4.39 5.78 -14.86
CA SER A 38 4.61 5.55 -16.30
C SER A 38 3.50 4.74 -16.97
N TYR A 39 2.48 4.28 -16.23
CA TYR A 39 1.37 3.49 -16.76
C TYR A 39 0.46 4.31 -17.68
N ARG A 40 0.67 4.22 -19.00
CA ARG A 40 -0.11 4.95 -20.01
C ARG A 40 -1.45 4.29 -20.35
N GLY A 41 -1.55 2.98 -20.16
CA GLY A 41 -2.69 2.17 -20.57
C GLY A 41 -2.73 1.84 -22.07
N ALA A 42 -3.56 0.86 -22.45
CA ALA A 42 -3.74 0.40 -23.84
C ALA A 42 -5.09 0.82 -24.44
N GLY A 43 -5.66 1.93 -23.93
CA GLY A 43 -7.04 2.32 -24.25
C GLY A 43 -7.30 2.62 -25.73
N HIS A 44 -6.30 3.12 -26.49
CA HIS A 44 -6.48 3.37 -27.92
C HIS A 44 -6.58 2.06 -28.70
N GLU A 45 -5.61 1.17 -28.51
CA GLU A 45 -5.55 -0.14 -29.16
C GLU A 45 -6.78 -0.98 -28.81
N ILE A 46 -7.20 -0.98 -27.53
CA ILE A 46 -8.40 -1.68 -27.07
C ILE A 46 -9.66 -1.16 -27.76
N ARG A 47 -9.82 0.16 -27.93
CA ARG A 47 -10.99 0.73 -28.61
C ARG A 47 -11.03 0.33 -30.08
N GLU A 48 -9.91 0.41 -30.79
CA GLU A 48 -9.82 -0.01 -32.20
C GLU A 48 -10.17 -1.49 -32.37
N ALA A 49 -9.65 -2.35 -31.50
CA ALA A 49 -9.94 -3.79 -31.51
C ALA A 49 -11.42 -4.10 -31.22
N ILE A 50 -12.07 -3.35 -30.32
CA ILE A 50 -13.51 -3.52 -30.02
C ILE A 50 -14.38 -3.04 -31.19
N GLN A 51 -14.00 -1.96 -31.88
CA GLN A 51 -14.74 -1.42 -33.02
C GLN A 51 -14.65 -2.32 -34.25
N HIS A 52 -13.54 -3.04 -34.43
CA HIS A 52 -13.28 -3.89 -35.58
C HIS A 52 -12.97 -5.34 -35.13
N PRO A 53 -13.95 -6.07 -34.58
CA PRO A 53 -13.72 -7.37 -33.94
C PRO A 53 -13.28 -8.48 -34.92
N ALA A 54 -13.51 -8.30 -36.22
CA ALA A 54 -13.09 -9.23 -37.27
C ALA A 54 -11.66 -8.97 -37.79
N ASP A 55 -11.03 -7.85 -37.42
CA ASP A 55 -9.66 -7.54 -37.82
C ASP A 55 -8.66 -8.14 -36.82
N GLU A 56 -8.07 -9.27 -37.21
CA GLU A 56 -7.09 -10.00 -36.39
C GLU A 56 -5.86 -9.15 -36.04
N LYS A 57 -5.40 -8.27 -36.94
CA LYS A 57 -4.23 -7.41 -36.68
C LYS A 57 -4.50 -6.42 -35.56
N LEU A 58 -5.71 -5.89 -35.50
CA LEU A 58 -6.11 -5.00 -34.40
C LEU A 58 -6.27 -5.76 -33.09
N GLN A 59 -6.77 -7.02 -33.11
CA GLN A 59 -6.82 -7.86 -31.92
C GLN A 59 -5.41 -8.17 -31.37
N GLU A 60 -4.48 -8.57 -32.24
CA GLU A 60 -3.09 -8.84 -31.88
C GLU A 60 -2.38 -7.59 -31.35
N LYS A 61 -2.61 -6.43 -31.97
CA LYS A 61 -2.05 -5.15 -31.51
C LYS A 61 -2.53 -4.79 -30.10
N ALA A 62 -3.84 -4.90 -29.84
CA ALA A 62 -4.40 -4.64 -28.51
C ALA A 62 -3.90 -5.65 -27.48
N TRP A 63 -3.78 -6.93 -27.86
CA TRP A 63 -3.24 -7.97 -26.99
C TRP A 63 -1.76 -7.70 -26.65
N GLY A 64 -0.94 -7.42 -27.64
CA GLY A 64 0.49 -7.11 -27.47
C GLY A 64 0.73 -5.86 -26.61
N ALA A 65 -0.18 -4.87 -26.66
CA ALA A 65 -0.11 -3.69 -25.80
C ALA A 65 -0.57 -3.97 -24.36
N VAL A 66 -1.64 -4.73 -24.17
CA VAL A 66 -2.24 -4.94 -22.84
C VAL A 66 -1.48 -5.95 -21.98
N VAL A 67 -0.87 -6.99 -22.57
CA VAL A 67 -0.14 -8.04 -21.84
C VAL A 67 0.97 -7.49 -20.92
N PRO A 68 1.92 -6.67 -21.39
CA PRO A 68 2.96 -6.13 -20.51
C PRO A 68 2.40 -5.20 -19.42
N LEU A 69 1.32 -4.48 -19.70
CA LEU A 69 0.63 -3.65 -18.72
C LEU A 69 0.00 -4.50 -17.61
N VAL A 70 -0.63 -5.62 -17.96
CA VAL A 70 -1.18 -6.58 -16.99
C VAL A 70 -0.06 -7.25 -16.19
N GLY A 71 1.12 -7.45 -16.80
CA GLY A 71 2.34 -7.82 -16.08
C GLY A 71 2.67 -6.85 -14.95
N LYS A 72 2.68 -5.54 -15.21
CA LYS A 72 2.85 -4.52 -14.16
C LYS A 72 1.75 -4.59 -13.10
N LEU A 73 0.49 -4.74 -13.53
CA LEU A 73 -0.63 -4.87 -12.58
C LEU A 73 -0.51 -6.09 -11.67
N LYS A 74 0.03 -7.20 -12.18
CA LYS A 74 0.35 -8.39 -11.38
C LYS A 74 1.43 -8.06 -10.36
N THR A 75 2.52 -7.42 -10.78
CA THR A 75 3.62 -7.00 -9.90
C THR A 75 3.14 -6.09 -8.77
N PHE A 76 2.28 -5.11 -9.05
CA PHE A 76 1.74 -4.22 -8.01
C PHE A 76 0.89 -4.97 -6.99
N TYR A 77 0.04 -5.90 -7.46
CA TYR A 77 -0.77 -6.74 -6.56
C TYR A 77 0.11 -7.66 -5.71
N GLU A 78 1.14 -8.29 -6.28
CA GLU A 78 2.07 -9.14 -5.53
C GLU A 78 2.89 -8.32 -4.51
N PHE A 79 3.25 -7.08 -4.87
CA PHE A 79 3.89 -6.16 -3.94
C PHE A 79 3.00 -5.80 -2.75
N SER A 80 1.67 -5.68 -2.92
CA SER A 80 0.76 -5.43 -1.80
C SER A 80 0.81 -6.53 -0.74
N GLN A 81 1.04 -7.79 -1.14
CA GLN A 81 1.20 -8.93 -0.23
C GLN A 81 2.51 -8.84 0.57
N ARG A 82 3.60 -8.36 -0.06
CA ARG A 82 4.87 -8.10 0.63
C ARG A 82 4.71 -6.96 1.63
N LEU A 83 3.91 -5.94 1.30
CA LEU A 83 3.61 -4.82 2.18
C LEU A 83 2.77 -5.26 3.40
N GLU A 84 1.79 -6.16 3.24
CA GLU A 84 1.08 -6.79 4.37
C GLU A 84 2.08 -7.48 5.32
N ALA A 85 3.00 -8.29 4.79
CA ALA A 85 3.97 -9.00 5.62
C ALA A 85 4.91 -8.06 6.38
N ALA A 86 5.41 -7.01 5.71
CA ALA A 86 6.25 -5.99 6.32
C ALA A 86 5.51 -5.24 7.44
N LEU A 87 4.26 -4.81 7.18
CA LEU A 87 3.44 -4.13 8.18
C LEU A 87 3.21 -5.01 9.42
N ARG A 88 2.91 -6.30 9.24
CA ARG A 88 2.71 -7.22 10.38
C ARG A 88 3.97 -7.35 11.25
N GLY A 89 5.16 -7.37 10.65
CA GLY A 89 6.42 -7.38 11.38
C GLY A 89 6.62 -6.11 12.21
N LEU A 90 6.33 -4.94 11.64
CA LEU A 90 6.39 -3.65 12.34
C LEU A 90 5.38 -3.57 13.48
N LEU A 91 4.13 -3.97 13.25
CA LEU A 91 3.11 -4.01 14.29
C LEU A 91 3.53 -4.92 15.44
N GLY A 92 4.10 -6.09 15.14
CA GLY A 92 4.62 -7.01 16.16
C GLY A 92 5.66 -6.36 17.09
N ALA A 93 6.58 -5.58 16.53
CA ALA A 93 7.61 -4.89 17.32
C ALA A 93 7.06 -3.67 18.07
N LEU A 94 6.24 -2.84 17.41
CA LEU A 94 5.78 -1.54 17.91
C LEU A 94 4.59 -1.63 18.87
N THR A 95 4.04 -2.82 19.08
CA THR A 95 2.85 -3.03 19.94
C THR A 95 3.07 -4.07 21.03
N SER A 96 4.30 -4.59 21.16
CA SER A 96 4.62 -5.67 22.12
C SER A 96 4.52 -5.24 23.59
N THR A 97 4.31 -6.19 24.49
CA THR A 97 4.45 -5.94 25.94
C THR A 97 5.93 -6.02 26.35
N PRO A 98 6.41 -5.26 27.36
CA PRO A 98 5.62 -4.48 28.33
C PRO A 98 5.57 -2.97 28.04
N TYR A 99 6.08 -2.50 26.90
CA TYR A 99 6.21 -1.08 26.65
C TYR A 99 4.89 -0.43 26.23
N SER A 100 4.72 0.84 26.59
CA SER A 100 3.62 1.66 26.09
C SER A 100 3.90 2.15 24.66
N PRO A 101 2.86 2.53 23.89
CA PRO A 101 3.01 3.07 22.54
C PRO A 101 4.01 4.22 22.42
N THR A 102 3.98 5.17 23.36
CA THR A 102 4.94 6.28 23.42
C THR A 102 6.37 5.78 23.58
N GLN A 103 6.59 4.81 24.48
CA GLN A 103 7.92 4.22 24.68
C GLN A 103 8.39 3.48 23.43
N HIS A 104 7.49 2.77 22.74
CA HIS A 104 7.82 2.11 21.50
C HIS A 104 8.30 3.08 20.42
N LEU A 105 7.53 4.15 20.19
CA LEU A 105 7.87 5.14 19.18
C LEU A 105 9.13 5.95 19.55
N GLU A 106 9.43 6.14 20.83
CA GLU A 106 10.67 6.79 21.28
C GLU A 106 11.91 5.89 21.14
N ARG A 107 11.76 4.58 21.39
CA ARG A 107 12.86 3.60 21.42
C ARG A 107 13.15 3.01 20.05
N GLU A 108 12.11 2.62 19.31
CA GLU A 108 12.20 1.98 18.01
C GLU A 108 11.90 2.97 16.87
N GLN A 109 12.65 4.08 16.84
CA GLN A 109 12.43 5.17 15.89
C GLN A 109 12.62 4.73 14.43
N ALA A 110 13.53 3.79 14.17
CA ALA A 110 13.77 3.33 12.80
C ALA A 110 12.60 2.49 12.30
N LEU A 111 12.02 1.63 13.14
CA LEU A 111 10.80 0.89 12.80
C LEU A 111 9.58 1.82 12.67
N ALA A 112 9.46 2.83 13.54
CA ALA A 112 8.42 3.85 13.43
C ALA A 112 8.53 4.63 12.11
N LYS A 113 9.76 4.99 11.69
CA LYS A 113 10.04 5.60 10.39
C LYS A 113 9.63 4.69 9.23
N GLN A 114 9.98 3.41 9.28
CA GLN A 114 9.58 2.45 8.24
C GLN A 114 8.07 2.26 8.15
N PHE A 115 7.35 2.28 9.29
CA PHE A 115 5.90 2.25 9.27
C PHE A 115 5.33 3.50 8.57
N ALA A 116 5.89 4.68 8.87
CA ALA A 116 5.52 5.91 8.19
C ALA A 116 5.84 5.86 6.68
N GLU A 117 6.97 5.29 6.27
CA GLU A 117 7.36 5.11 4.86
C GLU A 117 6.40 4.17 4.11
N ILE A 118 5.95 3.08 4.75
CA ILE A 118 4.91 2.19 4.19
C ILE A 118 3.63 2.99 3.91
N LEU A 119 3.15 3.77 4.89
CA LEU A 119 1.93 4.57 4.73
C LEU A 119 2.08 5.65 3.66
N HIS A 120 3.25 6.27 3.58
CA HIS A 120 3.57 7.25 2.57
C HIS A 120 3.49 6.66 1.16
N PHE A 121 4.13 5.51 0.93
CA PHE A 121 4.01 4.77 -0.33
C PHE A 121 2.55 4.43 -0.64
N THR A 122 1.83 3.88 0.34
CA THR A 122 0.44 3.45 0.18
C THR A 122 -0.46 4.55 -0.33
N LEU A 123 -0.42 5.74 0.29
CA LEU A 123 -1.27 6.84 -0.15
C LEU A 123 -0.83 7.40 -1.50
N ARG A 124 0.47 7.46 -1.81
CA ARG A 124 0.94 7.89 -3.13
C ARG A 124 0.53 6.92 -4.24
N PHE A 125 0.61 5.62 -4.00
CA PHE A 125 0.15 4.61 -4.95
C PHE A 125 -1.35 4.79 -5.22
N ASP A 126 -2.15 4.94 -4.16
CA ASP A 126 -3.60 5.06 -4.29
C ASP A 126 -4.02 6.37 -4.94
N GLU A 127 -3.34 7.50 -4.66
CA GLU A 127 -3.50 8.79 -5.37
C GLU A 127 -3.31 8.62 -6.89
N LEU A 128 -2.23 7.96 -7.31
CA LEU A 128 -1.96 7.70 -8.73
C LEU A 128 -2.99 6.75 -9.35
N LYS A 129 -3.38 5.70 -8.62
CA LYS A 129 -4.38 4.74 -9.10
C LYS A 129 -5.73 5.42 -9.31
N MET A 130 -6.18 6.26 -8.37
CA MET A 130 -7.48 6.94 -8.46
C MET A 130 -7.59 7.85 -9.69
N THR A 131 -6.48 8.43 -10.13
CA THR A 131 -6.43 9.32 -11.30
C THR A 131 -6.23 8.59 -12.64
N ASN A 132 -6.05 7.25 -12.62
CA ASN A 132 -5.78 6.45 -13.81
C ASN A 132 -6.87 5.39 -14.07
N PRO A 133 -7.95 5.75 -14.79
CA PRO A 133 -9.03 4.79 -15.10
C PRO A 133 -8.60 3.68 -16.08
N ALA A 134 -7.46 3.80 -16.76
CA ALA A 134 -6.99 2.78 -17.70
C ALA A 134 -6.68 1.46 -17.01
N ILE A 135 -6.21 1.48 -15.75
CA ILE A 135 -5.84 0.29 -14.97
C ILE A 135 -6.97 -0.75 -14.94
N GLN A 136 -8.19 -0.32 -14.58
CA GLN A 136 -9.34 -1.23 -14.51
C GLN A 136 -9.83 -1.65 -15.90
N ASN A 137 -9.80 -0.74 -16.88
CA ASN A 137 -10.24 -1.01 -18.25
C ASN A 137 -9.36 -2.04 -18.94
N ASP A 138 -8.04 -1.88 -18.84
CA ASP A 138 -7.04 -2.75 -19.43
C ASP A 138 -7.13 -4.15 -18.83
N PHE A 139 -7.24 -4.26 -17.50
CA PHE A 139 -7.39 -5.54 -16.83
C PHE A 139 -8.72 -6.24 -17.18
N SER A 140 -9.82 -5.49 -17.25
CA SER A 140 -11.13 -6.00 -17.67
C SER A 140 -11.11 -6.49 -19.12
N TYR A 141 -10.44 -5.76 -20.03
CA TYR A 141 -10.24 -6.20 -21.41
C TYR A 141 -9.42 -7.50 -21.45
N TYR A 142 -8.28 -7.54 -20.78
CA TYR A 142 -7.42 -8.72 -20.70
C TYR A 142 -8.19 -9.97 -20.26
N ARG A 143 -8.95 -9.88 -19.16
CA ARG A 143 -9.75 -11.00 -18.65
C ARG A 143 -10.78 -11.51 -19.68
N ARG A 144 -11.50 -10.60 -20.35
CA ARG A 144 -12.48 -10.98 -21.37
C ARG A 144 -11.82 -11.64 -22.57
N THR A 145 -10.69 -11.12 -23.03
CA THR A 145 -9.95 -11.66 -24.18
C THR A 145 -9.35 -13.03 -23.86
N LEU A 146 -8.73 -13.19 -22.69
CA LEU A 146 -8.18 -14.46 -22.24
C LEU A 146 -9.27 -15.55 -22.14
N SER A 147 -10.45 -15.20 -21.61
CA SER A 147 -11.57 -16.13 -21.54
C SER A 147 -12.02 -16.61 -22.93
N ARG A 148 -12.03 -15.73 -23.95
CA ARG A 148 -12.39 -16.11 -25.33
C ARG A 148 -11.31 -16.99 -25.97
N MET A 149 -10.04 -16.65 -25.79
CA MET A 149 -8.91 -17.43 -26.33
C MET A 149 -8.91 -18.87 -25.80
N ARG A 150 -9.18 -19.05 -24.50
CA ARG A 150 -9.30 -20.37 -23.87
C ARG A 150 -10.47 -21.20 -24.40
N ILE A 151 -11.62 -20.58 -24.69
CA ILE A 151 -12.77 -21.27 -25.32
C ILE A 151 -12.43 -21.74 -26.73
N ASN A 152 -11.64 -20.96 -27.45
CA ASN A 152 -11.23 -21.25 -28.83
C ASN A 152 -9.98 -22.14 -28.92
N ASN A 153 -9.47 -22.69 -27.81
CA ASN A 153 -8.25 -23.50 -27.73
C ASN A 153 -7.00 -22.84 -28.34
N VAL A 154 -6.93 -21.51 -28.35
CA VAL A 154 -5.73 -20.79 -28.76
C VAL A 154 -4.74 -20.85 -27.58
N PRO A 155 -3.52 -21.39 -27.75
CA PRO A 155 -2.51 -21.38 -26.68
C PRO A 155 -2.23 -19.93 -26.27
N ALA A 156 -2.47 -19.60 -25.01
CA ALA A 156 -1.96 -18.35 -24.45
C ALA A 156 -0.46 -18.54 -24.22
N GLU A 157 0.36 -18.15 -25.19
CA GLU A 157 1.82 -18.25 -25.06
C GLU A 157 2.32 -17.19 -24.06
N GLY A 158 2.76 -17.63 -22.88
CA GLY A 158 3.52 -16.81 -21.94
C GLY A 158 3.63 -17.41 -20.54
N GLU A 159 4.86 -17.56 -20.04
CA GLU A 159 5.17 -17.96 -18.64
C GLU A 159 4.56 -17.02 -17.56
N ASN A 160 4.02 -15.88 -17.98
CA ASN A 160 3.44 -14.84 -17.13
C ASN A 160 1.90 -14.80 -17.11
N GLU A 161 1.21 -15.84 -17.60
CA GLU A 161 -0.25 -15.87 -17.64
C GLU A 161 -0.87 -15.76 -16.24
N VAL A 162 -1.76 -14.78 -16.05
CA VAL A 162 -2.57 -14.65 -14.83
C VAL A 162 -3.65 -15.74 -14.84
N ASN A 163 -3.54 -16.71 -13.93
CA ASN A 163 -4.57 -17.75 -13.77
C ASN A 163 -5.91 -17.14 -13.28
N ASN A 164 -7.01 -17.89 -13.42
CA ASN A 164 -8.35 -17.38 -13.09
C ASN A 164 -8.51 -16.94 -11.62
N GLU A 165 -7.91 -17.66 -10.69
CA GLU A 165 -8.00 -17.35 -9.27
C GLU A 165 -7.27 -16.05 -8.92
N LEU A 166 -6.03 -15.90 -9.40
CA LEU A 166 -5.25 -14.67 -9.26
C LEU A 166 -5.96 -13.50 -9.94
N ALA A 167 -6.55 -13.73 -11.13
CA ALA A 167 -7.29 -12.68 -11.84
C ALA A 167 -8.51 -12.18 -11.06
N ASN A 168 -9.20 -13.06 -10.34
CA ASN A 168 -10.32 -12.67 -9.48
C ASN A 168 -9.84 -11.81 -8.30
N ARG A 169 -8.76 -12.21 -7.62
CA ARG A 169 -8.19 -11.43 -6.51
C ARG A 169 -7.69 -10.05 -6.96
N MET A 170 -6.97 -10.01 -8.07
CA MET A 170 -6.53 -8.75 -8.68
C MET A 170 -7.71 -7.86 -9.09
N SER A 171 -8.82 -8.44 -9.55
CA SER A 171 -10.01 -7.65 -9.93
C SER A 171 -10.63 -6.96 -8.72
N LEU A 172 -10.73 -7.67 -7.59
CA LEU A 172 -11.22 -7.10 -6.33
C LEU A 172 -10.25 -6.02 -5.82
N PHE A 173 -8.95 -6.29 -5.88
CA PHE A 173 -7.92 -5.32 -5.52
C PHE A 173 -8.09 -4.01 -6.32
N TYR A 174 -8.13 -4.07 -7.66
CA TYR A 174 -8.24 -2.85 -8.47
C TYR A 174 -9.64 -2.20 -8.48
N ALA A 175 -10.68 -2.90 -8.02
CA ALA A 175 -12.01 -2.31 -7.85
C ALA A 175 -12.06 -1.31 -6.68
N GLU A 176 -11.24 -1.51 -5.65
CA GLU A 176 -11.15 -0.61 -4.49
C GLU A 176 -10.62 0.77 -4.89
N ALA A 177 -11.17 1.84 -4.32
CA ALA A 177 -10.68 3.20 -4.57
C ALA A 177 -9.20 3.35 -4.13
N THR A 178 -8.88 2.78 -2.98
CA THR A 178 -7.57 2.84 -2.32
C THR A 178 -7.05 1.41 -2.07
N PRO A 179 -6.58 0.70 -3.11
CA PRO A 179 -6.25 -0.72 -3.03
C PRO A 179 -5.13 -1.05 -2.04
N MET A 180 -4.06 -0.24 -1.97
CA MET A 180 -2.97 -0.47 -1.03
C MET A 180 -3.43 -0.19 0.41
N LEU A 181 -4.19 0.88 0.62
CA LEU A 181 -4.70 1.23 1.95
C LEU A 181 -5.69 0.19 2.47
N LYS A 182 -6.57 -0.32 1.61
CA LYS A 182 -7.48 -1.42 1.95
C LYS A 182 -6.71 -2.66 2.39
N THR A 183 -5.64 -3.00 1.65
CA THR A 183 -4.75 -4.11 1.99
C THR A 183 -4.12 -3.93 3.38
N LEU A 184 -3.62 -2.73 3.69
CA LEU A 184 -3.04 -2.45 5.01
C LEU A 184 -4.09 -2.48 6.12
N SER A 185 -5.28 -1.93 5.88
CA SER A 185 -6.39 -1.97 6.83
C SER A 185 -6.79 -3.40 7.19
N ASP A 186 -6.90 -4.27 6.18
CA ASP A 186 -7.21 -5.69 6.39
C ASP A 186 -6.07 -6.40 7.14
N ALA A 187 -4.82 -6.09 6.78
CA ALA A 187 -3.64 -6.62 7.46
C ALA A 187 -3.59 -6.23 8.94
N THR A 188 -3.89 -4.98 9.29
CA THR A 188 -3.94 -4.51 10.69
C THR A 188 -5.09 -5.18 11.45
N THR A 189 -6.27 -5.29 10.83
CA THR A 189 -7.43 -5.97 11.43
C THR A 189 -7.12 -7.44 11.71
N LYS A 190 -6.49 -8.11 10.75
CA LYS A 190 -6.03 -9.50 10.86
C LYS A 190 -4.96 -9.67 11.93
N PHE A 191 -3.99 -8.75 12.02
CA PHE A 191 -2.98 -8.76 13.07
C PHE A 191 -3.60 -8.74 14.48
N VAL A 192 -4.54 -7.84 14.74
CA VAL A 192 -5.24 -7.78 16.04
C VAL A 192 -6.04 -9.06 16.29
N SER A 193 -6.71 -9.60 15.27
CA SER A 193 -7.54 -10.81 15.38
C SER A 193 -6.72 -12.07 15.68
N GLU A 194 -5.51 -12.17 15.12
CA GLU A 194 -4.60 -13.30 15.30
C GLU A 194 -3.80 -13.23 16.61
N ASN A 195 -3.59 -12.02 17.15
CA ASN A 195 -2.85 -11.80 18.39
C ASN A 195 -3.77 -11.57 19.60
N LYS A 196 -4.67 -12.51 19.89
CA LYS A 196 -5.66 -12.39 20.99
C LYS A 196 -5.07 -12.17 22.39
N ASN A 197 -3.79 -12.52 22.57
CA ASN A 197 -3.07 -12.32 23.83
C ASN A 197 -2.57 -10.87 23.99
N LEU A 198 -2.58 -10.09 22.91
CA LEU A 198 -2.20 -8.69 22.90
C LEU A 198 -3.46 -7.82 23.06
N PRO A 199 -3.49 -6.87 24.01
CA PRO A 199 -4.56 -5.91 24.11
C PRO A 199 -4.71 -5.12 22.79
N ILE A 200 -5.94 -4.97 22.30
CA ILE A 200 -6.22 -4.20 21.07
C ILE A 200 -5.72 -2.75 21.20
N GLU A 201 -5.76 -2.23 22.44
CA GLU A 201 -5.27 -0.92 22.82
C GLU A 201 -3.81 -0.72 22.46
N ASN A 202 -2.96 -1.76 22.50
CA ASN A 202 -1.56 -1.60 22.11
C ASN A 202 -1.42 -1.19 20.65
N THR A 203 -2.29 -1.72 19.77
CA THR A 203 -2.28 -1.37 18.34
C THR A 203 -2.98 -0.04 18.10
N THR A 204 -4.18 0.16 18.62
CA THR A 204 -4.96 1.39 18.39
C THR A 204 -4.31 2.61 19.06
N ASP A 205 -3.71 2.45 20.24
CA ASP A 205 -2.97 3.52 20.89
C ASP A 205 -1.65 3.82 20.17
N CYS A 206 -0.99 2.83 19.55
CA CYS A 206 0.16 3.09 18.67
C CYS A 206 -0.23 3.96 17.48
N LEU A 207 -1.31 3.62 16.78
CA LEU A 207 -1.79 4.41 15.63
C LEU A 207 -2.18 5.84 16.03
N SER A 208 -2.93 6.00 17.12
CA SER A 208 -3.32 7.33 17.61
C SER A 208 -2.15 8.15 18.16
N THR A 209 -1.14 7.50 18.75
CA THR A 209 0.09 8.17 19.18
C THR A 209 0.88 8.66 17.96
N MET A 210 1.01 7.86 16.90
CA MET A 210 1.63 8.30 15.64
C MET A 210 0.88 9.48 15.01
N ALA A 211 -0.47 9.45 15.01
CA ALA A 211 -1.29 10.55 14.52
C ALA A 211 -1.03 11.84 15.31
N SER A 212 -1.04 11.73 16.64
CA SER A 212 -0.78 12.83 17.56
C SER A 212 0.63 13.39 17.39
N VAL A 213 1.64 12.54 17.21
CA VAL A 213 3.03 12.98 16.97
C VAL A 213 3.13 13.73 15.65
N CYS A 214 2.58 13.20 14.55
CA CYS A 214 2.59 13.91 13.27
C CYS A 214 1.92 15.28 13.39
N ARG A 215 0.76 15.36 14.05
CA ARG A 215 0.06 16.61 14.31
C ARG A 215 0.91 17.59 15.12
N VAL A 216 1.50 17.14 16.22
CA VAL A 216 2.37 17.96 17.08
C VAL A 216 3.59 18.46 16.32
N MET A 217 4.24 17.64 15.50
CA MET A 217 5.41 18.07 14.73
C MET A 217 5.05 19.09 13.64
N LEU A 218 3.83 19.04 13.10
CA LEU A 218 3.33 19.99 12.10
C LEU A 218 2.87 21.32 12.71
N GLU A 219 2.24 21.28 13.89
CA GLU A 219 1.68 22.45 14.57
C GLU A 219 2.69 23.21 15.45
N THR A 220 3.72 22.52 15.98
CA THR A 220 4.72 23.12 16.87
C THR A 220 5.85 23.75 16.05
N PRO A 221 6.03 25.08 16.04
CA PRO A 221 7.05 25.74 15.23
C PRO A 221 8.47 25.23 15.50
N GLU A 222 8.79 24.90 16.75
CA GLU A 222 10.10 24.39 17.15
C GLU A 222 10.41 23.04 16.51
N TYR A 223 9.43 22.13 16.44
CA TYR A 223 9.61 20.84 15.76
C TYR A 223 9.59 20.99 14.26
N ARG A 224 8.70 21.82 13.72
CA ARG A 224 8.65 22.09 12.29
C ARG A 224 9.96 22.70 11.76
N SER A 225 10.62 23.54 12.56
CA SER A 225 11.92 24.12 12.22
C SER A 225 13.08 23.12 12.20
N ARG A 226 12.89 21.90 12.75
CA ARG A 226 13.89 20.83 12.70
C ARG A 226 13.87 20.04 11.39
N PHE A 227 12.79 20.15 10.61
CA PHE A 227 12.73 19.52 9.30
C PHE A 227 13.70 20.22 8.36
N THR A 228 14.56 19.44 7.72
CA THR A 228 15.50 19.96 6.72
C THR A 228 14.95 19.84 5.30
N ASN A 229 13.99 18.92 5.08
CA ASN A 229 13.33 18.73 3.80
C ASN A 229 11.90 19.31 3.81
N GLU A 230 11.56 20.10 2.78
CA GLU A 230 10.22 20.63 2.59
C GLU A 230 9.17 19.52 2.38
N GLU A 231 9.58 18.38 1.83
CA GLU A 231 8.72 17.22 1.61
C GLU A 231 8.31 16.53 2.92
N THR A 232 9.05 16.74 4.02
CA THR A 232 8.75 16.14 5.34
C THR A 232 7.39 16.57 5.87
N VAL A 233 6.93 17.78 5.54
CA VAL A 233 5.57 18.25 5.86
C VAL A 233 4.52 17.39 5.15
N SER A 234 4.68 17.19 3.84
CA SER A 234 3.78 16.38 3.01
C SER A 234 3.82 14.90 3.41
N PHE A 235 4.99 14.42 3.85
CA PHE A 235 5.16 13.09 4.41
C PHE A 235 4.35 12.93 5.71
N CYS A 236 4.51 13.84 6.68
CA CYS A 236 3.79 13.80 7.95
C CYS A 236 2.27 13.87 7.77
N LEU A 237 1.78 14.70 6.84
CA LEU A 237 0.35 14.80 6.52
C LEU A 237 -0.20 13.46 6.01
N ARG A 238 0.50 12.81 5.08
CA ARG A 238 0.11 11.49 4.56
C ARG A 238 0.14 10.43 5.66
N VAL A 239 1.21 10.39 6.46
CA VAL A 239 1.33 9.43 7.55
C VAL A 239 0.19 9.59 8.54
N MET A 240 -0.13 10.83 8.93
CA MET A 240 -1.25 11.15 9.82
C MET A 240 -2.59 10.64 9.26
N VAL A 241 -2.89 10.91 7.98
CA VAL A 241 -4.11 10.40 7.33
C VAL A 241 -4.13 8.86 7.30
N GLY A 242 -3.00 8.24 6.96
CA GLY A 242 -2.86 6.79 6.90
C GLY A 242 -3.18 6.12 8.24
N VAL A 243 -2.56 6.58 9.34
CA VAL A 243 -2.81 6.01 10.67
C VAL A 243 -4.22 6.30 11.19
N ILE A 244 -4.84 7.43 10.83
CA ILE A 244 -6.24 7.72 11.18
C ILE A 244 -7.18 6.72 10.52
N ILE A 245 -6.97 6.40 9.24
CA ILE A 245 -7.80 5.44 8.51
C ILE A 245 -7.60 4.03 9.08
N LEU A 246 -6.35 3.62 9.35
CA LEU A 246 -6.10 2.33 10.02
C LEU A 246 -6.76 2.27 11.40
N TYR A 247 -6.71 3.36 12.18
CA TYR A 247 -7.36 3.42 13.48
C TYR A 247 -8.88 3.28 13.35
N ASP A 248 -9.51 3.97 12.39
CA ASP A 248 -10.96 3.91 12.18
C ASP A 248 -11.46 2.49 11.87
N HIS A 249 -10.68 1.73 11.09
CA HIS A 249 -11.02 0.35 10.75
C HIS A 249 -10.78 -0.65 11.89
N VAL A 250 -9.81 -0.41 12.76
CA VAL A 250 -9.38 -1.37 13.80
C VAL A 250 -10.05 -1.08 15.14
N HIS A 251 -10.27 0.19 15.46
CA HIS A 251 -10.85 0.58 16.74
C HIS A 251 -12.36 0.26 16.78
N PRO A 252 -12.89 -0.37 17.85
CA PRO A 252 -14.27 -0.88 17.87
C PRO A 252 -15.37 0.16 17.60
N VAL A 253 -15.10 1.44 17.92
CA VAL A 253 -16.04 2.55 17.74
C VAL A 253 -15.61 3.54 16.66
N GLY A 254 -14.54 3.22 15.91
CA GLY A 254 -13.95 4.09 14.90
C GLY A 254 -13.19 5.30 15.48
N ALA A 255 -12.70 6.14 14.56
CA ALA A 255 -11.89 7.33 14.83
C ALA A 255 -12.73 8.57 15.22
N PHE A 256 -14.04 8.55 14.99
CA PHE A 256 -14.90 9.73 15.14
C PHE A 256 -15.82 9.70 16.37
N ALA A 257 -15.84 8.62 17.13
CA ALA A 257 -16.56 8.57 18.39
C ALA A 257 -15.92 9.49 19.44
N LYS A 258 -16.71 10.01 20.39
CA LYS A 258 -16.22 10.88 21.48
C LYS A 258 -15.10 10.23 22.33
N THR A 259 -15.05 8.91 22.38
CA THR A 259 -14.04 8.13 23.10
C THR A 259 -12.80 7.82 22.26
N SER A 260 -12.74 8.26 21.01
CA SER A 260 -11.57 8.15 20.14
C SER A 260 -10.38 8.94 20.70
N LYS A 261 -9.16 8.47 20.40
CA LYS A 261 -7.89 9.12 20.76
C LYS A 261 -7.26 9.89 19.59
N ILE A 262 -7.95 9.96 18.45
CA ILE A 262 -7.58 10.78 17.29
C ILE A 262 -8.05 12.22 17.47
#